data_AF-A0A7L2SJJ3-F1
#
_entry.id   AF-A0A7L2SJJ3-F1
#
_cell.length_a   1.000
_cell.length_b   1.000
_cell.length_c   1.000
_cell.angle_alpha   90.00
_cell.angle_beta   90.00
_cell.angle_gamma   90.00
#
_symmetry.space_group_name_H-M   'P 1'
#
loop_
_entity.id
_entity.type
_entity.pdbx_description
1 polymer ?
#
loop_
_entity_poly.entity_id
_entity_poly.type
_entity_poly.pdbx_seq_one_letter_code
_entity_poly.pdbx_strand_id
1 'polypeptide(L)'
;APYCGLLFRHAGWPLCIQEKIVIQLASIDWRILKPGDFYLQVVPSLKKPPRIVLKCLAKDKHNVEEVVIPEVSYTSIFTLEWLSTFNGERMGIALENCLLTTDDKIFRVPWDKVVNPEFISKPKIIENTLVNGVCTSSVTQESLRSDLE
;
A
#
# COMPACT_ATOMS: atom_id res chain seq x y z
N ALA A 1 3.39 12.35 -14.85
CA ALA A 1 3.34 11.35 -13.75
C ALA A 1 2.00 10.61 -13.83
N PRO A 2 1.95 9.29 -13.60
CA PRO A 2 0.78 8.44 -13.85
C PRO A 2 -0.49 8.82 -13.05
N TYR A 3 -0.34 9.56 -11.95
CA TYR A 3 -1.46 9.95 -11.08
C TYR A 3 -1.72 11.47 -11.06
N CYS A 4 -1.28 12.18 -12.11
CA CYS A 4 -1.49 13.63 -12.20
C CYS A 4 -2.98 13.98 -12.14
N GLY A 5 -3.38 14.86 -11.23
CA GLY A 5 -4.75 15.34 -11.09
C GLY A 5 -5.73 14.40 -10.37
N LEU A 6 -5.25 13.24 -9.87
CA LEU A 6 -6.03 12.33 -9.05
C LEU A 6 -5.77 12.59 -7.56
N LEU A 7 -6.82 12.47 -6.74
CA LEU A 7 -6.71 12.58 -5.28
C LEU A 7 -6.71 11.18 -4.66
N PHE A 8 -5.59 10.80 -4.04
CA PHE A 8 -5.49 9.56 -3.30
C PHE A 8 -6.47 9.54 -2.14
N ARG A 9 -7.16 8.41 -1.95
CA ARG A 9 -8.00 8.15 -0.77
C ARG A 9 -7.17 8.08 0.50
N HIS A 10 -5.94 7.61 0.39
CA HIS A 10 -5.03 7.43 1.52
C HIS A 10 -3.87 8.40 1.39
N ALA A 11 -3.81 9.37 2.31
CA ALA A 11 -2.67 10.25 2.42
C ALA A 11 -1.41 9.44 2.73
N GLY A 12 -0.30 9.79 2.09
CA GLY A 12 0.98 9.12 2.30
C GLY A 12 1.21 7.85 1.47
N TRP A 13 0.27 7.43 0.61
CA TRP A 13 0.56 6.36 -0.35
C TRP A 13 1.78 6.74 -1.21
N PRO A 14 2.75 5.85 -1.43
CA PRO A 14 2.74 4.42 -1.08
C PRO A 14 3.41 4.06 0.27
N LEU A 15 3.87 5.04 1.04
CA LEU A 15 4.54 4.81 2.33
C LEU A 15 3.55 4.45 3.46
N CYS A 16 2.31 4.94 3.36
CA CYS A 16 1.21 4.63 4.27
C CYS A 16 -0.07 4.34 3.50
N ILE A 17 -0.90 3.43 4.01
CA ILE A 17 -2.24 3.15 3.48
C ILE A 17 -3.21 3.21 4.66
N GLN A 18 -4.14 4.18 4.61
CA GLN A 18 -4.93 4.59 5.79
C GLN A 18 -3.98 5.02 6.91
N GLU A 19 -3.98 4.30 8.03
CA GLU A 19 -3.08 4.53 9.17
C GLU A 19 -1.94 3.49 9.23
N LYS A 20 -1.86 2.61 8.22
CA LYS A 20 -0.92 1.49 8.23
C LYS A 20 0.38 1.88 7.52
N ILE A 21 1.50 1.72 8.21
CA ILE A 21 2.85 1.93 7.70
C ILE A 21 3.25 0.78 6.79
N VAL A 22 3.68 1.11 5.56
CA VAL A 22 4.16 0.12 4.57
C VAL A 22 5.67 -0.09 4.67
N ILE A 23 6.44 0.99 4.85
CA ILE A 23 7.88 0.90 5.09
C ILE A 23 8.18 1.09 6.57
N GLN A 24 8.60 0.01 7.22
CA GLN A 24 8.85 -0.05 8.65
C GLN A 24 10.07 0.78 9.07
N LEU A 25 10.00 1.42 10.23
CA LEU A 25 11.11 2.12 10.88
C LEU A 25 11.80 1.27 11.96
N ALA A 26 11.17 0.16 12.37
CA ALA A 26 11.70 -0.82 13.30
C ALA A 26 11.53 -2.24 12.75
N SER A 27 12.24 -3.21 13.31
CA SER A 27 12.07 -4.61 12.91
C SER A 27 10.76 -5.16 13.48
N ILE A 28 10.02 -5.91 12.67
CA ILE A 28 8.89 -6.71 13.12
C ILE A 28 9.41 -8.01 13.74
N ASP A 29 8.75 -8.53 14.78
CA ASP A 29 9.07 -9.85 15.34
C ASP A 29 8.90 -10.93 14.27
N TRP A 30 10.00 -11.54 13.88
CA TRP A 30 10.03 -12.49 12.78
C TRP A 30 9.18 -13.74 13.00
N ARG A 31 8.90 -14.11 14.25
CA ARG A 31 8.14 -15.32 14.60
C ARG A 31 6.69 -15.25 14.11
N ILE A 32 6.21 -14.06 13.77
CA ILE A 32 4.88 -13.89 13.19
C ILE A 32 4.88 -14.12 11.67
N LEU A 33 6.03 -14.04 10.99
CA LEU A 33 6.09 -14.18 9.53
C LEU A 33 5.62 -15.58 9.13
N LYS A 34 4.68 -15.62 8.19
CA LYS A 34 4.27 -16.86 7.53
C LYS A 34 5.04 -17.00 6.21
N PRO A 35 5.15 -18.21 5.67
CA PRO A 35 5.66 -18.38 4.32
C PRO A 35 4.85 -17.53 3.32
N GLY A 36 5.54 -16.75 2.48
CA GLY A 36 4.93 -15.78 1.56
C GLY A 36 4.76 -14.37 2.13
N ASP A 37 4.94 -14.18 3.43
CA ASP A 37 4.97 -12.84 4.05
C ASP A 37 6.32 -12.16 3.85
N PHE A 38 6.29 -10.84 3.68
CA PHE A 38 7.48 -9.98 3.73
C PHE A 38 7.15 -8.61 4.32
N TYR A 39 8.15 -7.83 4.65
CA TYR A 39 8.01 -6.41 4.95
C TYR A 39 9.21 -5.61 4.46
N LEU A 40 8.97 -4.34 4.17
CA LEU A 40 10.01 -3.38 3.82
C LEU A 40 10.43 -2.63 5.07
N GLN A 41 11.72 -2.39 5.25
CA GLN A 41 12.24 -1.65 6.40
C GLN A 41 13.33 -0.66 5.97
N VAL A 42 13.29 0.56 6.50
CA VAL A 42 14.44 1.46 6.46
C VAL A 42 15.43 1.03 7.54
N VAL A 43 16.66 0.72 7.13
CA VAL A 43 17.76 0.37 8.03
C VAL A 43 18.77 1.51 8.04
N PRO A 44 19.06 2.12 9.20
CA PRO A 44 20.07 3.17 9.31
C PRO A 44 21.48 2.59 9.12
N SER A 45 22.40 3.44 8.68
CA SER A 45 23.82 3.12 8.57
C SER A 45 24.65 4.30 9.05
N LEU A 46 25.71 4.04 9.81
CA LEU A 46 26.55 5.09 10.40
C LEU A 46 27.38 5.85 9.36
N LYS A 47 27.74 5.19 8.26
CA LYS A 47 28.68 5.72 7.24
C LYS A 47 28.07 5.82 5.83
N LYS A 48 26.79 5.44 5.68
CA LYS A 48 26.08 5.43 4.40
C LYS A 48 24.68 5.99 4.60
N PRO A 49 24.01 6.49 3.55
CA PRO A 49 22.60 6.80 3.62
C PRO A 49 21.78 5.60 4.13
N PRO A 50 20.62 5.84 4.78
CA PRO A 50 19.69 4.79 5.11
C PRO A 50 19.32 3.98 3.86
N ARG A 51 19.17 2.67 4.03
CA ARG A 51 18.81 1.76 2.92
C ARG A 51 17.47 1.11 3.19
N ILE A 52 16.77 0.74 2.12
CA ILE A 52 15.58 -0.09 2.23
C ILE A 52 16.00 -1.55 2.12
N VAL A 53 15.50 -2.38 3.02
CA VAL A 53 15.66 -3.83 2.97
C VAL A 53 14.29 -4.49 2.87
N LEU A 54 14.23 -5.60 2.16
CA LEU A 54 13.13 -6.55 2.24
C LEU A 54 13.49 -7.62 3.28
N LYS A 55 12.56 -7.91 4.18
CA LYS A 55 12.69 -8.98 5.17
C LYS A 55 11.57 -9.98 5.00
N CYS A 56 11.91 -11.26 5.00
CA CYS A 56 10.95 -12.36 4.89
C CYS A 56 11.50 -13.62 5.56
N LEU A 57 10.68 -14.63 5.70
CA LEU A 57 11.09 -15.89 6.30
C LEU A 57 12.10 -16.61 5.38
N ALA A 58 13.24 -17.03 5.93
CA ALA A 58 14.25 -17.78 5.19
C ALA A 58 13.68 -19.15 4.75
N LYS A 59 14.31 -19.76 3.74
CA LYS A 59 13.88 -21.06 3.18
C LYS A 59 13.77 -22.17 4.24
N ASP A 60 14.65 -22.15 5.24
CA ASP A 60 14.65 -23.10 6.35
C ASP A 60 13.53 -22.86 7.37
N LYS A 61 12.82 -21.73 7.30
CA LYS A 61 11.75 -21.29 8.20
C LYS A 61 12.16 -21.05 9.65
N HIS A 62 13.45 -20.99 9.96
CA HIS A 62 13.95 -20.80 11.33
C HIS A 62 14.59 -19.43 11.55
N ASN A 63 14.81 -18.65 10.49
CA ASN A 63 15.42 -17.33 10.55
C ASN A 63 14.77 -16.35 9.55
N VAL A 64 15.17 -15.07 9.62
CA VAL A 64 14.81 -14.04 8.64
C VAL A 64 15.89 -13.92 7.58
N GLU A 65 15.48 -13.90 6.32
CA GLU A 65 16.32 -13.43 5.22
C GLU A 65 16.14 -11.92 5.06
N GLU A 66 17.25 -11.18 5.10
CA GLU A 66 17.29 -9.74 4.83
C GLU A 66 17.97 -9.52 3.47
N VAL A 67 17.25 -8.87 2.55
CA VAL A 67 17.76 -8.53 1.22
C VAL A 67 17.80 -7.02 1.06
N VAL A 68 18.99 -6.49 0.81
CA VAL A 68 19.16 -5.05 0.53
C VAL A 68 18.59 -4.74 -0.85
N ILE A 69 17.67 -3.77 -0.90
CA ILE A 69 17.12 -3.30 -2.18
C ILE A 69 18.11 -2.29 -2.79
N PRO A 70 18.57 -2.49 -4.03
CA PRO A 70 19.41 -1.52 -4.71
C PRO A 70 18.71 -0.17 -4.86
N GLU A 71 19.44 0.94 -4.70
CA GLU A 71 18.89 2.30 -4.82
C GLU A 71 18.26 2.56 -6.19
N VAL A 72 18.81 1.96 -7.24
CA VAL A 72 18.25 2.01 -8.61
C VAL A 72 16.83 1.44 -8.71
N SER A 73 16.41 0.60 -7.76
CA SER A 73 15.07 0.01 -7.71
C SER A 73 14.07 0.86 -6.92
N TYR A 74 14.48 1.92 -6.23
CA TYR A 74 13.59 2.67 -5.32
C TYR A 74 12.38 3.29 -6.02
N THR A 75 12.51 3.64 -7.30
CA THR A 75 11.43 4.19 -8.11
C THR A 75 10.43 3.13 -8.58
N SER A 76 10.78 1.85 -8.51
CA SER A 76 9.95 0.73 -8.96
C SER A 76 9.47 -0.17 -7.82
N ILE A 77 9.92 0.02 -6.57
CA ILE A 77 9.51 -0.83 -5.43
C ILE A 77 8.00 -1.05 -5.44
N PHE A 78 7.21 0.01 -5.56
CA PHE A 78 5.75 -0.05 -5.48
C PHE A 78 5.07 -0.40 -6.81
N THR A 79 5.51 -1.47 -7.47
CA THR A 79 4.81 -2.07 -8.62
C THR A 79 4.65 -3.57 -8.47
N LEU A 80 3.74 -4.15 -9.26
CA LEU A 80 3.60 -5.59 -9.37
C LEU A 80 4.84 -6.22 -10.02
N GLU A 81 5.42 -5.56 -11.04
CA GLU A 81 6.59 -6.10 -11.73
C GLU A 81 7.79 -6.24 -10.79
N TRP A 82 8.01 -5.27 -9.90
CA TRP A 82 9.14 -5.33 -8.98
C TRP A 82 9.12 -6.58 -8.09
N LEU A 83 7.98 -6.89 -7.46
CA LEU A 83 7.87 -8.10 -6.63
C LEU A 83 7.95 -9.37 -7.49
N SER A 84 7.41 -9.33 -8.71
CA SER A 84 7.49 -10.44 -9.66
C SER A 84 8.95 -10.76 -10.05
N THR A 85 9.73 -9.74 -10.41
CA THR A 85 11.17 -9.88 -10.69
C THR A 85 11.91 -10.43 -9.48
N PHE A 86 11.64 -9.89 -8.28
CA PHE A 86 12.26 -10.37 -7.04
C PHE A 86 11.93 -11.84 -6.76
N ASN A 87 10.68 -12.26 -6.98
CA ASN A 87 10.26 -13.65 -6.85
C ASN A 87 10.89 -14.57 -7.90
N GLY A 88 11.08 -14.10 -9.14
CA GLY A 88 11.71 -14.86 -10.21
C GLY A 88 13.19 -15.20 -9.94
N GLU A 89 13.87 -14.37 -9.15
CA GLU A 89 15.26 -14.58 -8.73
C GLU A 89 15.39 -15.41 -7.44
N ARG A 90 14.29 -15.61 -6.70
CA ARG A 90 14.29 -16.30 -5.41
C ARG A 90 14.23 -17.82 -5.54
N MET A 91 15.06 -18.50 -4.75
CA MET A 91 14.98 -19.94 -4.52
C MET A 91 14.12 -20.23 -3.28
N GLY A 92 12.80 -20.03 -3.36
CA GLY A 92 11.92 -20.18 -2.20
C GLY A 92 10.43 -20.04 -2.50
N ILE A 93 9.63 -19.84 -1.44
CA ILE A 93 8.21 -19.53 -1.56
C ILE A 93 8.10 -18.09 -2.07
N ALA A 94 7.27 -17.89 -3.10
CA ALA A 94 6.99 -16.58 -3.65
C ALA A 94 6.37 -15.68 -2.58
N LEU A 95 6.87 -14.45 -2.51
CA LEU A 95 6.35 -13.42 -1.63
C LEU A 95 5.06 -12.85 -2.23
N GLU A 96 4.05 -12.67 -1.40
CA GLU A 96 2.70 -12.27 -1.82
C GLU A 96 2.06 -11.26 -0.86
N ASN A 97 2.31 -11.37 0.45
CA ASN A 97 1.68 -10.54 1.47
C ASN A 97 2.70 -9.62 2.12
N CYS A 98 2.47 -8.31 2.07
CA CYS A 98 3.26 -7.35 2.81
C CYS A 98 2.69 -7.19 4.22
N LEU A 99 3.56 -7.18 5.24
CA LEU A 99 3.18 -6.83 6.60
C LEU A 99 3.21 -5.32 6.78
N LEU A 100 2.03 -4.77 7.03
CA LEU A 100 1.83 -3.37 7.36
C LEU A 100 1.52 -3.25 8.86
N THR A 101 1.88 -2.14 9.47
CA THR A 101 1.74 -1.95 10.92
C THR A 101 0.99 -0.68 11.25
N THR A 102 0.22 -0.73 12.32
CA THR A 102 -0.24 0.43 13.09
C THR A 102 0.44 0.37 14.45
N ASP A 103 0.09 1.27 15.38
CA ASP A 103 0.72 1.34 16.70
C ASP A 103 0.65 0.02 17.49
N ASP A 104 -0.43 -0.75 17.35
CA ASP A 104 -0.68 -1.97 18.14
C ASP A 104 -0.93 -3.24 17.30
N LYS A 105 -1.13 -3.10 15.99
CA LYS A 105 -1.56 -4.20 15.10
C LYS A 105 -0.68 -4.38 13.87
N ILE A 106 -0.67 -5.62 13.40
CA ILE A 106 0.03 -6.06 12.20
C ILE A 106 -1.00 -6.64 11.22
N PHE A 107 -0.93 -6.20 9.97
CA PHE A 107 -1.84 -6.55 8.90
C PHE A 107 -1.06 -7.27 7.80
N ARG A 108 -1.55 -8.44 7.36
CA ARG A 108 -1.10 -9.09 6.13
C ARG A 108 -1.94 -8.56 4.99
N VAL A 109 -1.31 -7.83 4.08
CA VAL A 109 -2.00 -7.21 2.95
C VAL A 109 -1.40 -7.76 1.67
N PRO A 110 -2.21 -8.36 0.78
CA PRO A 110 -1.75 -8.78 -0.54
C PRO A 110 -1.05 -7.63 -1.27
N TRP A 111 0.07 -7.91 -1.92
CA TRP A 111 0.92 -6.87 -2.52
C TRP A 111 0.21 -6.04 -3.57
N ASP A 112 -0.70 -6.66 -4.35
CA ASP A 112 -1.54 -5.97 -5.31
C ASP A 112 -2.42 -4.89 -4.65
N LYS A 113 -2.87 -5.10 -3.41
CA LYS A 113 -3.63 -4.09 -2.65
C LYS A 113 -2.74 -2.99 -2.07
N VAL A 114 -1.44 -3.22 -1.96
CA VAL A 114 -0.48 -2.20 -1.53
C VAL A 114 -0.11 -1.27 -2.68
N VAL A 115 0.19 -1.83 -3.86
CA VAL A 115 0.69 -1.06 -5.01
C VAL A 115 -0.39 -0.44 -5.89
N ASN A 116 -1.67 -0.78 -5.67
CA ASN A 116 -2.78 -0.16 -6.38
C ASN A 116 -3.43 0.92 -5.50
N PRO A 117 -3.21 2.21 -5.78
CA PRO A 117 -3.80 3.27 -5.00
C PRO A 117 -5.31 3.37 -5.22
N GLU A 118 -6.03 3.67 -4.15
CA GLU A 118 -7.43 4.06 -4.23
C GLU A 118 -7.55 5.58 -4.40
N PHE A 119 -8.55 6.01 -5.18
CA PHE A 119 -8.80 7.44 -5.42
C PHE A 119 -10.17 7.85 -4.89
N ILE A 120 -10.27 9.12 -4.49
CA ILE A 120 -11.56 9.75 -4.19
C ILE A 120 -12.16 10.17 -5.53
N SER A 121 -13.34 9.66 -5.84
CA SER A 121 -14.13 10.18 -6.95
C SER A 121 -14.41 11.65 -6.69
N LYS A 122 -14.04 12.56 -7.61
CA LYS A 122 -14.49 13.95 -7.51
C LYS A 122 -16.02 13.91 -7.42
N PRO A 123 -16.67 14.57 -6.44
CA PRO A 123 -18.10 14.80 -6.54
C PRO A 123 -18.33 15.46 -7.89
N LYS A 124 -19.25 14.93 -8.69
CA LYS A 124 -19.70 15.63 -9.90
C LYS A 124 -20.18 16.98 -9.39
N ILE A 125 -19.43 18.04 -9.69
CA ILE A 125 -19.99 19.38 -9.63
C ILE A 125 -21.13 19.29 -10.62
N ILE A 126 -22.37 19.23 -10.11
CA ILE A 126 -23.53 19.52 -10.93
C ILE A 126 -23.24 20.95 -11.36
N GLU A 127 -22.75 21.11 -12.59
CA GLU A 127 -22.78 22.40 -13.26
C GLU A 127 -24.24 22.79 -13.28
N ASN A 128 -24.66 23.54 -12.25
CA ASN A 128 -25.86 24.33 -12.32
C ASN A 128 -25.56 25.34 -13.42
N THR A 129 -25.84 24.96 -14.66
CA THR A 129 -25.93 25.87 -15.76
C THR A 129 -27.00 26.88 -15.34
N LEU A 130 -26.55 28.07 -14.91
CA LEU A 130 -27.42 29.21 -14.71
C LEU A 130 -27.95 29.59 -16.08
N VAL A 131 -29.02 28.92 -16.52
CA VAL A 131 -29.87 29.38 -17.60
C VAL A 131 -31.24 29.62 -17.00
N ASN A 132 -31.50 30.89 -16.73
CA ASN A 132 -32.82 31.47 -16.44
C ASN A 132 -33.58 30.86 -15.25
N GLY A 133 -33.08 31.11 -14.03
CA GLY A 133 -33.92 31.58 -12.92
C GLY A 133 -35.11 30.74 -12.46
N VAL A 134 -35.15 29.42 -12.71
CA VAL A 134 -36.16 28.53 -12.13
C VAL A 134 -35.49 27.23 -11.69
N CYS A 135 -35.45 26.99 -10.37
CA CYS A 135 -35.06 25.71 -9.81
C CYS A 135 -36.25 24.74 -9.87
N THR A 136 -36.28 23.84 -10.86
CA THR A 136 -37.09 22.63 -10.79
C THR A 136 -36.16 21.46 -10.45
N SER A 137 -36.04 21.14 -9.16
CA SER A 137 -35.42 19.90 -8.72
C SER A 137 -36.40 18.74 -8.92
N SER A 138 -36.09 17.83 -9.84
CA SER A 138 -36.67 16.48 -9.81
C SER A 138 -35.78 15.61 -8.92
N VAL A 139 -36.18 15.43 -7.66
CA VAL A 139 -35.60 14.43 -6.77
C VAL A 139 -36.12 13.06 -7.22
N THR A 140 -35.28 12.24 -7.85
CA THR A 140 -35.51 10.80 -7.89
C THR A 140 -35.08 10.22 -6.55
N GLN A 141 -36.07 9.97 -5.68
CA GLN A 141 -35.90 9.18 -4.47
C GLN A 141 -35.60 7.73 -4.87
N GLU A 142 -34.34 7.32 -4.74
CA GLU A 142 -34.01 5.91 -4.51
C GLU A 142 -32.69 5.85 -3.72
N SER A 143 -32.67 5.02 -2.67
CA SER A 143 -31.55 4.74 -1.77
C SER A 143 -31.39 5.55 -0.47
N LEU A 144 -32.49 5.84 0.24
CA LEU A 144 -32.48 5.91 1.71
C LEU A 144 -33.62 5.07 2.28
N ARG A 145 -33.46 3.75 2.20
CA ARG A 145 -34.21 2.80 3.05
C ARG A 145 -33.29 1.63 3.38
N SER A 146 -32.46 1.81 4.41
CA SER A 146 -31.97 0.67 5.20
C SER A 146 -31.42 1.03 6.58
N ASP A 147 -31.72 2.20 7.16
CA ASP A 147 -31.28 2.51 8.53
C ASP A 147 -32.42 3.12 9.35
N LEU A 148 -33.47 2.33 9.57
CA LEU A 148 -34.23 2.31 10.83
C LEU A 148 -35.18 1.10 10.86
N GLU A 149 -34.66 -0.08 11.18
CA GLU A 149 -35.28 -1.08 12.07
C GLU A 149 -34.17 -1.84 12.78
#